data_AF-A0A176S007-F1
#
_entry.id   AF-A0A176S007-F1
#
_cell.length_a   1.000
_cell.length_b   1.000
_cell.length_c   1.000
_cell.angle_alpha   90.00
_cell.angle_beta   90.00
_cell.angle_gamma   90.00
#
_symmetry.space_group_name_H-M   'P 1'
#
loop_
_entity.id
_entity.type
_entity.pdbx_description
1 polymer ?
#
loop_
_entity_poly.entity_id
_entity_poly.type
_entity_poly.pdbx_seq_one_letter_code
_entity_poly.pdbx_strand_id
1 'polypeptide(L)'
;HEGASGSGKSEMLEQPHRLPDGRMLKGHNIVTGEKRYVEIQRTCDLHPVCDDMALCHPDIQQDNGKLWLMDAEDAWFVRVDHINEYGVDPELEKLTAVPSKPLLFLNIDAVPNSRALIWEHIEDSPGIPCPNPRVVIPRSIIPEIVAREPVSIDIRSMGIRTPPCTREKPTYGIIGMVHILPPALAWLWRLVVPRGFSNPSIVDTGTMSSEGVGSYWPFSTGKQIEQANLLLRQIEE
;
A
#
# COMPACT_ATOMS: atom_id res chain seq x y z
N HIS A 1 -1.72 -7.73 1.17
CA HIS A 1 -2.22 -6.77 2.20
C HIS A 1 -3.36 -5.98 1.55
N GLU A 2 -4.54 -5.94 2.16
CA GLU A 2 -5.72 -5.24 1.60
C GLU A 2 -5.87 -3.85 2.23
N GLY A 3 -6.38 -2.88 1.48
CA GLY A 3 -6.67 -1.55 2.04
C GLY A 3 -6.84 -0.43 1.02
N ALA A 4 -7.37 0.68 1.49
CA ALA A 4 -7.57 1.89 0.71
C ALA A 4 -6.25 2.55 0.29
N SER A 5 -6.32 3.54 -0.60
CA SER A 5 -5.14 4.40 -0.85
C SER A 5 -4.65 5.04 0.47
N GLY A 6 -3.34 5.03 0.68
CA GLY A 6 -2.71 5.52 1.92
C GLY A 6 -2.81 4.57 3.11
N SER A 7 -3.22 3.32 2.93
CA SER A 7 -3.26 2.32 4.02
C SER A 7 -1.94 1.57 4.25
N GLY A 8 -0.95 1.72 3.37
CA GLY A 8 0.32 1.00 3.44
C GLY A 8 0.44 -0.22 2.51
N LYS A 9 -0.33 -0.33 1.42
CA LYS A 9 -0.31 -1.54 0.55
C LYS A 9 1.05 -1.77 -0.10
N SER A 10 1.54 -0.79 -0.85
CA SER A 10 2.81 -0.89 -1.58
C SER A 10 4.00 -0.89 -0.61
N GLU A 11 3.90 -0.16 0.50
CA GLU A 11 4.93 -0.16 1.56
C GLU A 11 5.11 -1.54 2.23
N MET A 12 4.11 -2.43 2.15
CA MET A 12 4.24 -3.82 2.61
C MET A 12 5.01 -4.72 1.63
N LEU A 13 5.35 -4.20 0.44
CA LEU A 13 6.20 -4.85 -0.55
C LEU A 13 7.67 -4.38 -0.47
N GLU A 14 7.95 -3.45 0.45
CA GLU A 14 9.27 -2.86 0.66
C GLU A 14 9.91 -3.39 1.95
N GLN A 15 11.24 -3.33 2.02
CA GLN A 15 11.96 -3.57 3.27
C GLN A 15 11.71 -2.40 4.23
N PRO A 16 11.57 -2.63 5.54
CA PRO A 16 11.33 -1.55 6.48
C PRO A 16 12.51 -0.59 6.53
N HIS A 17 12.23 0.71 6.56
CA HIS A 17 13.25 1.74 6.52
C HIS A 17 14.09 1.74 7.81
N ARG A 18 15.41 1.67 7.64
CA ARG A 18 16.38 1.64 8.73
C ARG A 18 17.13 2.96 8.83
N LEU A 19 17.43 3.34 10.05
CA LEU A 19 18.37 4.42 10.33
C LEU A 19 19.81 3.95 10.04
N PRO A 20 20.78 4.87 9.90
CA PRO A 20 22.18 4.53 9.65
C PRO A 20 22.80 3.59 10.70
N ASP A 21 22.23 3.53 11.91
CA ASP A 21 22.65 2.63 12.99
C ASP A 21 21.91 1.28 12.99
N GLY A 22 21.10 0.99 11.96
CA GLY A 22 20.37 -0.26 11.77
C GLY A 22 19.03 -0.34 12.49
N ARG A 23 18.72 0.61 13.38
CA ARG A 23 17.44 0.66 14.12
C ARG A 23 16.31 1.16 13.23
N MET A 24 15.08 0.78 13.56
CA MET A 24 13.88 1.34 12.93
C MET A 24 13.17 2.27 13.91
N LEU A 25 12.71 3.42 13.42
CA LEU A 25 11.90 4.33 14.22
C LEU A 25 10.49 3.74 14.37
N LYS A 26 10.16 3.27 15.57
CA LYS A 26 8.83 2.74 15.90
C LYS A 26 7.81 3.86 16.10
N GLY A 27 8.24 5.00 16.65
CA GLY A 27 7.34 6.11 16.90
C GLY A 27 8.04 7.33 17.46
N HIS A 28 7.38 8.47 17.32
CA HIS A 28 7.81 9.77 17.82
C HIS A 28 6.65 10.39 18.61
N ASN A 29 6.87 10.69 19.87
CA ASN A 29 5.90 11.42 20.68
C ASN A 29 5.95 12.90 20.32
N ILE A 30 4.91 13.42 19.66
CA ILE A 30 4.86 14.80 19.19
C ILE A 30 4.75 15.85 20.31
N VAL A 31 4.45 15.44 21.54
CA VAL A 31 4.36 16.32 22.72
C VAL A 31 5.70 16.41 23.44
N THR A 32 6.36 15.27 23.67
CA THR A 32 7.61 15.21 24.44
C THR A 32 8.87 15.14 23.59
N GLY A 33 8.75 14.85 22.29
CA GLY A 33 9.87 14.57 21.39
C GLY A 33 10.51 13.19 21.58
N GLU A 34 10.02 12.36 22.51
CA GLU A 34 10.54 11.01 22.78
C GLU A 34 10.44 10.14 21.52
N LYS A 35 11.57 9.58 21.09
CA LYS A 35 11.64 8.61 19.99
C LYS A 35 11.77 7.20 20.56
N ARG A 36 10.97 6.28 20.02
CA ARG A 36 11.04 4.85 20.32
C ARG A 36 11.55 4.11 19.11
N TYR A 37 12.43 3.15 19.37
CA TYR A 37 13.09 2.37 18.33
C TYR A 37 12.78 0.89 18.50
N VAL A 38 12.89 0.15 17.40
CA VAL A 38 12.84 -1.30 17.39
C VAL A 38 14.00 -1.82 16.54
N GLU A 39 14.59 -2.93 16.98
CA GLU A 39 15.67 -3.61 16.28
C GLU A 39 15.16 -4.98 15.82
N ILE A 40 15.18 -5.21 14.52
CA ILE A 40 14.96 -6.52 13.92
C ILE A 40 16.22 -6.83 13.13
N GLN A 41 17.00 -7.82 13.58
CA GLN A 41 18.32 -8.12 13.01
C GLN A 41 18.24 -8.50 11.53
N ARG A 42 17.24 -9.30 11.16
CA ARG A 42 17.00 -9.74 9.78
C ARG A 42 15.51 -9.79 9.51
N THR A 43 15.13 -9.26 8.35
CA THR A 43 13.78 -9.35 7.78
C THR A 43 13.71 -10.53 6.82
N CYS A 44 12.49 -10.93 6.46
CA CYS A 44 12.30 -11.95 5.43
C CYS A 44 12.64 -11.36 4.05
N ASP A 45 13.07 -12.23 3.14
CA ASP A 45 13.14 -11.90 1.73
C ASP A 45 11.70 -11.72 1.21
N LEU A 46 11.48 -10.72 0.37
CA LEU A 46 10.17 -10.38 -0.17
C LEU A 46 10.04 -10.89 -1.60
N HIS A 47 9.03 -11.71 -1.83
CA HIS A 47 8.67 -12.22 -3.15
C HIS A 47 7.27 -11.71 -3.49
N PRO A 48 7.16 -10.54 -4.15
CA PRO A 48 5.87 -9.94 -4.40
C PRO A 48 5.07 -10.78 -5.42
N VAL A 49 3.75 -10.75 -5.27
CA VAL A 49 2.82 -11.41 -6.22
C VAL A 49 2.20 -10.36 -7.14
N CYS A 50 1.60 -9.33 -6.55
CA CYS A 50 0.94 -8.19 -7.19
C CYS A 50 0.99 -6.95 -6.26
N ASP A 51 0.78 -5.75 -6.81
CA ASP A 51 0.76 -4.49 -6.04
C ASP A 51 -0.68 -4.02 -5.73
N ASP A 52 -1.59 -4.03 -6.71
CA ASP A 52 -2.93 -3.46 -6.52
C ASP A 52 -4.07 -4.44 -6.82
N MET A 53 -4.09 -5.04 -8.02
CA MET A 53 -5.20 -5.89 -8.46
C MET A 53 -4.83 -7.38 -8.50
N ALA A 54 -5.62 -8.18 -7.78
CA ALA A 54 -5.50 -9.63 -7.78
C ALA A 54 -6.80 -10.30 -8.26
N LEU A 55 -6.67 -11.36 -9.05
CA LEU A 55 -7.78 -12.19 -9.50
C LEU A 55 -7.96 -13.39 -8.58
N CYS A 56 -9.18 -13.59 -8.08
CA CYS A 56 -9.58 -14.73 -7.24
C CYS A 56 -10.66 -15.58 -7.93
N HIS A 57 -10.42 -16.03 -9.17
CA HIS A 57 -11.41 -16.76 -9.95
C HIS A 57 -11.79 -18.10 -9.29
N PRO A 58 -13.06 -18.58 -9.36
CA PRO A 58 -13.43 -19.88 -8.82
C PRO A 58 -12.56 -21.05 -9.33
N ASP A 59 -12.22 -21.04 -10.63
CA ASP A 59 -11.43 -22.12 -11.26
C ASP A 59 -9.99 -22.26 -10.72
N ILE A 60 -9.47 -21.26 -10.00
CA ILE A 60 -8.13 -21.33 -9.40
C ILE A 60 -8.18 -21.67 -7.90
N GLN A 61 -9.37 -21.72 -7.31
CA GLN A 61 -9.53 -22.09 -5.91
C GLN A 61 -9.31 -23.59 -5.72
N GLN A 62 -8.85 -23.96 -4.52
CA GLN A 62 -8.66 -25.34 -4.11
C GLN A 62 -9.47 -25.62 -2.86
N ASP A 63 -9.93 -26.87 -2.71
CA ASP A 63 -10.66 -27.33 -1.53
C ASP A 63 -9.69 -27.61 -0.35
N ASN A 64 -9.04 -26.55 0.12
CA ASN A 64 -8.09 -26.59 1.23
C ASN A 64 -8.28 -25.46 2.26
N GLY A 65 -9.39 -24.74 2.17
CA GLY A 65 -9.75 -23.65 3.08
C GLY A 65 -8.90 -22.39 2.95
N LYS A 66 -8.14 -22.23 1.86
CA LYS A 66 -7.35 -21.02 1.57
C LYS A 66 -7.89 -20.31 0.34
N LEU A 67 -7.81 -18.98 0.36
CA LEU A 67 -8.05 -18.17 -0.84
C LEU A 67 -6.82 -18.26 -1.74
N TRP A 68 -7.04 -18.58 -3.01
CA TRP A 68 -6.01 -18.56 -4.06
C TRP A 68 -6.19 -17.33 -4.94
N LEU A 69 -5.09 -16.65 -5.24
CA LEU A 69 -5.11 -15.50 -6.14
C LEU A 69 -4.00 -15.56 -7.18
N MET A 70 -4.12 -14.75 -8.22
CA MET A 70 -3.03 -14.46 -9.15
C MET A 70 -3.00 -12.97 -9.43
N ASP A 71 -1.84 -12.47 -9.86
CA ASP A 71 -1.68 -11.10 -10.32
C ASP A 71 -2.56 -10.84 -11.56
N ALA A 72 -3.39 -9.81 -11.50
CA ALA A 72 -4.26 -9.39 -12.60
C ALA A 72 -3.60 -8.34 -13.51
N GLU A 73 -2.37 -7.91 -13.21
CA GLU A 73 -1.72 -6.76 -13.85
C GLU A 73 -0.45 -7.16 -14.60
N ASP A 74 -0.13 -6.42 -15.68
CA ASP A 74 1.12 -6.56 -16.44
C ASP A 74 2.18 -5.50 -16.07
N ALA A 75 1.79 -4.51 -15.26
CA ALA A 75 2.67 -3.45 -14.78
C ALA A 75 2.15 -2.91 -13.44
N TRP A 76 3.05 -2.36 -12.64
CA TRP A 76 2.73 -1.72 -11.37
C TRP A 76 2.63 -0.21 -11.56
N PHE A 77 1.69 0.43 -10.85
CA PHE A 77 1.44 1.86 -10.93
C PHE A 77 1.82 2.58 -9.62
N VAL A 78 3.13 2.62 -9.38
CA VAL A 78 3.72 2.98 -8.08
C VAL A 78 3.67 4.48 -7.83
N ARG A 79 3.22 4.88 -6.63
CA ARG A 79 3.27 6.27 -6.16
C ARG A 79 4.58 6.55 -5.46
N VAL A 80 5.24 7.65 -5.82
CA VAL A 80 6.57 8.01 -5.30
C VAL A 80 6.58 9.31 -4.50
N ASP A 81 5.42 9.80 -4.05
CA ASP A 81 5.29 11.09 -3.36
C ASP A 81 6.09 11.22 -2.06
N HIS A 82 6.37 10.08 -1.42
CA HIS A 82 7.13 10.01 -0.18
C HIS A 82 8.65 10.02 -0.40
N ILE A 83 9.10 9.82 -1.65
CA ILE A 83 10.51 9.82 -2.04
C ILE A 83 10.84 11.25 -2.44
N ASN A 84 11.43 12.01 -1.52
CA ASN A 84 11.73 13.44 -1.69
C ASN A 84 13.23 13.76 -1.73
N GLU A 85 14.06 12.73 -1.54
CA GLU A 85 15.51 12.79 -1.64
C GLU A 85 16.06 11.40 -1.97
N TYR A 86 17.34 11.34 -2.30
CA TYR A 86 18.04 10.08 -2.54
C TYR A 86 18.22 9.27 -1.24
N GLY A 87 17.98 7.97 -1.31
CA GLY A 87 18.16 7.01 -0.22
C GLY A 87 16.90 6.73 0.60
N VAL A 88 15.73 7.20 0.16
CA VAL A 88 14.45 6.89 0.81
C VAL A 88 14.03 5.45 0.51
N ASP A 89 14.10 5.04 -0.76
CA ASP A 89 13.88 3.65 -1.20
C ASP A 89 14.97 3.26 -2.22
N PRO A 90 16.12 2.74 -1.74
CA PRO A 90 17.25 2.40 -2.61
C PRO A 90 16.92 1.37 -3.70
N GLU A 91 15.98 0.46 -3.46
CA GLU A 91 15.64 -0.58 -4.44
C GLU A 91 14.80 -0.01 -5.58
N LEU A 92 13.77 0.79 -5.25
CA LEU A 92 12.97 1.47 -6.26
C LEU A 92 13.76 2.55 -7.00
N GLU A 93 14.61 3.31 -6.30
CA GLU A 93 15.52 4.29 -6.89
C GLU A 93 16.47 3.63 -7.90
N LYS A 94 17.06 2.49 -7.55
CA LYS A 94 17.92 1.72 -8.45
C LYS A 94 17.15 1.19 -9.66
N LEU A 95 15.98 0.61 -9.44
CA LEU A 95 15.12 0.05 -10.48
C LEU A 95 14.72 1.12 -11.51
N THR A 96 14.42 2.33 -11.04
CA THR A 96 13.96 3.44 -11.88
C THR A 96 15.09 4.23 -12.53
N ALA A 97 16.26 4.31 -11.90
CA ALA A 97 17.43 5.01 -12.45
C ALA A 97 18.14 4.24 -13.57
N VAL A 98 18.12 2.90 -13.53
CA VAL A 98 18.77 2.03 -14.52
C VAL A 98 17.84 0.85 -14.89
N PRO A 99 16.68 1.12 -15.50
CA PRO A 99 15.71 0.08 -15.76
C PRO A 99 16.13 -0.80 -16.93
N SER A 100 15.84 -2.10 -16.85
CA SER A 100 16.09 -3.05 -17.95
C SER A 100 15.04 -2.97 -19.07
N LYS A 101 13.96 -2.22 -18.86
CA LYS A 101 12.89 -1.94 -19.84
C LYS A 101 12.44 -0.48 -19.73
N PRO A 102 11.83 0.10 -20.78
CA PRO A 102 11.25 1.43 -20.70
C PRO A 102 10.21 1.54 -19.58
N LEU A 103 10.25 2.65 -18.85
CA LEU A 103 9.27 3.02 -17.83
C LEU A 103 8.47 4.23 -18.30
N LEU A 104 7.28 4.43 -17.75
CA LEU A 104 6.52 5.66 -17.92
C LEU A 104 6.53 6.43 -16.59
N PHE A 105 7.06 7.65 -16.62
CA PHE A 105 7.07 8.58 -15.50
C PHE A 105 5.95 9.61 -15.69
N LEU A 106 5.15 9.82 -14.66
CA LEU A 106 4.07 10.81 -14.64
C LEU A 106 4.32 11.79 -13.50
N ASN A 107 4.27 13.09 -13.80
CA ASN A 107 4.49 14.18 -12.84
C ASN A 107 5.89 14.15 -12.19
N ILE A 108 6.89 13.65 -12.92
CA ILE A 108 8.31 13.71 -12.57
C ILE A 108 8.98 14.71 -13.50
N ASP A 109 9.74 15.64 -12.93
CA ASP A 109 10.55 16.59 -13.69
C ASP A 109 11.82 15.88 -14.18
N ALA A 110 11.98 15.85 -15.51
CA ALA A 110 13.12 15.22 -16.15
C ALA A 110 13.37 15.88 -17.50
N VAL A 111 14.65 16.07 -17.82
CA VAL A 111 15.07 16.58 -19.13
C VAL A 111 15.02 15.43 -20.15
N PRO A 112 14.60 15.68 -21.41
CA PRO A 112 14.66 14.65 -22.45
C PRO A 112 16.05 14.02 -22.57
N ASN A 113 16.11 12.70 -22.68
CA ASN A 113 17.34 11.89 -22.71
C ASN A 113 18.20 11.93 -21.42
N SER A 114 17.69 12.45 -20.30
CA SER A 114 18.32 12.29 -18.99
C SER A 114 17.81 11.03 -18.26
N ARG A 115 18.37 10.78 -17.07
CA ARG A 115 17.73 9.90 -16.10
C ARG A 115 16.67 10.70 -15.36
N ALA A 116 15.46 10.16 -15.25
CA ALA A 116 14.44 10.67 -14.35
C ALA A 116 14.82 10.29 -12.92
N LEU A 117 14.83 11.26 -12.02
CA LEU A 117 15.06 11.05 -10.60
C LEU A 117 13.70 11.09 -9.93
N ILE A 118 13.29 9.98 -9.31
CA ILE A 118 11.91 9.81 -8.84
C ILE A 118 11.53 10.72 -7.67
N TRP A 119 12.48 11.43 -7.07
CA TRP A 119 12.25 12.48 -6.07
C TRP A 119 12.09 13.89 -6.65
N GLU A 120 12.35 14.09 -7.94
CA GLU A 120 12.18 15.38 -8.63
C GLU A 120 10.76 15.46 -9.17
N HIS A 121 9.79 15.80 -8.31
CA HIS A 121 8.39 15.92 -8.73
C HIS A 121 8.14 17.25 -9.45
N ILE A 122 7.26 17.26 -10.46
CA ILE A 122 6.77 18.54 -10.99
C ILE A 122 6.02 19.31 -9.90
N GLU A 123 5.98 20.63 -10.01
CA GLU A 123 5.21 21.47 -9.10
C GLU A 123 3.80 21.74 -9.64
N ASP A 124 2.77 21.54 -8.82
CA ASP A 124 1.39 21.97 -9.12
C ASP A 124 1.27 23.52 -9.02
N SER A 125 2.11 24.13 -8.17
CA SER A 125 2.31 25.58 -8.04
C SER A 125 3.66 25.88 -7.39
N PRO A 126 4.23 27.09 -7.48
CA PRO A 126 5.59 27.38 -7.01
C PRO A 126 5.87 26.89 -5.59
N GLY A 127 6.82 25.95 -5.45
CA GLY A 127 7.20 25.33 -4.17
C GLY A 127 6.25 24.26 -3.64
N ILE A 128 5.21 23.88 -4.40
CA ILE A 128 4.25 22.83 -4.03
C ILE A 128 4.39 21.67 -5.03
N PRO A 129 5.09 20.59 -4.66
CA PRO A 129 5.23 19.42 -5.53
C PRO A 129 3.88 18.73 -5.73
N CYS A 130 3.72 18.07 -6.89
CA CYS A 130 2.56 17.25 -7.20
C CYS A 130 2.35 16.21 -6.08
N PRO A 131 1.13 16.04 -5.55
CA PRO A 131 0.87 15.07 -4.48
C PRO A 131 0.75 13.63 -5.01
N ASN A 132 0.75 13.41 -6.32
CA ASN A 132 0.56 12.09 -6.92
C ASN A 132 1.48 11.81 -8.13
N PRO A 133 2.82 11.94 -7.96
CA PRO A 133 3.78 11.46 -8.92
C PRO A 133 3.76 9.93 -8.99
N ARG A 134 3.91 9.39 -10.20
CA ARG A 134 3.75 7.97 -10.46
C ARG A 134 4.79 7.46 -11.43
N VAL A 135 5.17 6.19 -11.26
CA VAL A 135 5.98 5.45 -12.22
C VAL A 135 5.23 4.16 -12.58
N VAL A 136 5.08 3.91 -13.88
CA VAL A 136 4.58 2.62 -14.39
C VAL A 136 5.77 1.71 -14.67
N ILE A 137 5.81 0.58 -13.98
CA ILE A 137 6.93 -0.36 -14.01
C ILE A 137 6.43 -1.71 -14.55
N PRO A 138 6.98 -2.23 -15.66
CA PRO A 138 6.59 -3.54 -16.18
C PRO A 138 6.81 -4.64 -15.13
N ARG A 139 5.79 -5.47 -14.89
CA ARG A 139 5.84 -6.56 -13.90
C ARG A 139 7.09 -7.42 -14.03
N SER A 140 7.47 -7.73 -15.27
CA SER A 140 8.60 -8.58 -15.62
C SER A 140 9.98 -8.10 -15.15
N ILE A 141 10.10 -6.86 -14.68
CA ILE A 141 11.37 -6.31 -14.17
C ILE A 141 11.32 -6.02 -12.67
N ILE A 142 10.20 -6.32 -12.01
CA ILE A 142 10.10 -6.24 -10.55
C ILE A 142 11.00 -7.34 -9.95
N PRO A 143 11.93 -6.98 -9.05
CA PRO A 143 12.82 -7.96 -8.40
C PRO A 143 12.03 -9.05 -7.67
N GLU A 144 12.51 -10.29 -7.77
CA GLU A 144 11.99 -11.45 -7.01
C GLU A 144 10.48 -11.72 -7.15
N ILE A 145 9.85 -11.14 -8.18
CA ILE A 145 8.41 -11.30 -8.41
C ILE A 145 8.07 -12.76 -8.72
N VAL A 146 7.04 -13.27 -8.05
CA VAL A 146 6.59 -14.64 -8.24
C VAL A 146 6.13 -14.84 -9.69
N ALA A 147 6.27 -16.05 -10.23
CA ALA A 147 5.71 -16.39 -11.52
C ALA A 147 4.19 -16.12 -11.54
N ARG A 148 3.62 -15.87 -12.71
CA ARG A 148 2.17 -15.64 -12.84
C ARG A 148 1.42 -16.97 -12.75
N GLU A 149 1.28 -17.46 -11.52
CA GLU A 149 0.57 -18.68 -11.16
C GLU A 149 -0.32 -18.46 -9.93
N PRO A 150 -1.36 -19.28 -9.73
CA PRO A 150 -2.16 -19.21 -8.52
C PRO A 150 -1.31 -19.42 -7.27
N VAL A 151 -1.46 -18.54 -6.29
CA VAL A 151 -0.81 -18.63 -4.97
C VAL A 151 -1.85 -18.60 -3.86
N SER A 152 -1.65 -19.45 -2.84
CA SER A 152 -2.52 -19.49 -1.67
C SER A 152 -2.18 -18.38 -0.67
N ILE A 153 -3.20 -17.81 -0.04
CA ILE A 153 -3.05 -16.80 0.99
C ILE A 153 -3.18 -17.44 2.38
N ASP A 154 -2.12 -17.34 3.19
CA ASP A 154 -2.14 -17.77 4.58
C ASP A 154 -2.68 -16.69 5.52
N ILE A 155 -2.28 -15.44 5.29
CA ILE A 155 -2.61 -14.31 6.16
C ILE A 155 -3.22 -13.20 5.31
N ARG A 156 -4.47 -12.84 5.64
CA ARG A 156 -5.13 -11.66 5.11
C ARG A 156 -5.03 -10.54 6.13
N SER A 157 -4.26 -9.51 5.80
CA SER A 157 -4.04 -8.34 6.66
C SER A 157 -4.66 -7.09 6.04
N MET A 158 -5.13 -6.17 6.89
CA MET A 158 -5.55 -4.83 6.49
C MET A 158 -4.80 -3.78 7.29
N GLY A 159 -4.42 -2.69 6.64
CA GLY A 159 -3.74 -1.55 7.25
C GLY A 159 -4.65 -0.33 7.37
N ILE A 160 -4.35 0.54 8.33
CA ILE A 160 -4.94 1.87 8.43
C ILE A 160 -3.86 2.85 8.91
N ARG A 161 -3.80 4.04 8.29
CA ARG A 161 -3.04 5.17 8.81
C ARG A 161 -3.96 6.08 9.59
N THR A 162 -3.59 6.40 10.82
CA THR A 162 -4.34 7.30 11.69
C THR A 162 -3.58 8.60 11.93
N PRO A 163 -4.28 9.73 12.17
CA PRO A 163 -3.64 10.95 12.62
C PRO A 163 -3.05 10.77 14.03
N PRO A 164 -2.07 11.61 14.42
CA PRO A 164 -1.65 11.70 15.80
C PRO A 164 -2.83 11.96 16.73
N CYS A 165 -2.83 11.33 17.90
CA CYS A 165 -3.83 11.55 18.94
C CYS A 165 -3.12 12.03 20.21
N THR A 166 -3.51 13.19 20.73
CA THR A 166 -3.03 13.71 22.03
C THR A 166 -4.22 13.96 22.96
N ARG A 167 -3.94 14.19 24.25
CA ARG A 167 -4.98 14.54 25.21
C ARG A 167 -5.65 15.88 24.86
N GLU A 168 -4.85 16.85 24.40
CA GLU A 168 -5.30 18.19 24.05
C GLU A 168 -5.98 18.23 22.67
N LYS A 169 -5.66 17.28 21.78
CA LYS A 169 -6.26 17.12 20.46
C LYS A 169 -6.59 15.63 20.20
N PRO A 170 -7.71 15.13 20.75
CA PRO A 170 -8.11 13.75 20.55
C PRO A 170 -8.49 13.51 19.10
N THR A 171 -8.12 12.34 18.57
CA THR A 171 -8.46 11.88 17.22
C THR A 171 -8.81 10.39 17.26
N TYR A 172 -9.20 9.82 16.12
CA TYR A 172 -9.41 8.37 15.99
C TYR A 172 -8.12 7.53 16.02
N GLY A 173 -6.95 8.15 16.26
CA GLY A 173 -5.64 7.48 16.32
C GLY A 173 -5.38 6.66 17.58
N ILE A 174 -6.42 6.24 18.31
CA ILE A 174 -6.31 5.32 19.44
C ILE A 174 -6.74 3.95 18.95
N ILE A 175 -5.79 3.22 18.36
CA ILE A 175 -5.96 1.84 17.91
C ILE A 175 -4.71 1.03 18.29
N GLY A 176 -4.87 -0.26 18.57
CA GLY A 176 -3.73 -1.15 18.77
C GLY A 176 -2.90 -1.29 17.48
N MET A 177 -1.58 -1.51 17.63
CA MET A 177 -0.67 -1.64 16.49
C MET A 177 -0.97 -2.89 15.63
N VAL A 178 -1.48 -3.96 16.25
CA VAL A 178 -1.84 -5.22 15.59
C VAL A 178 -3.07 -5.80 16.28
N HIS A 179 -4.05 -6.23 15.50
CA HIS A 179 -5.22 -6.96 15.97
C HIS A 179 -5.42 -8.23 15.13
N ILE A 180 -5.77 -9.32 15.80
CA ILE A 180 -6.22 -10.55 15.14
C ILE A 180 -7.74 -10.57 15.25
N LEU A 181 -8.43 -10.51 14.11
CA LEU A 181 -9.88 -10.39 14.06
C LEU A 181 -10.53 -11.76 13.82
N PRO A 182 -11.63 -12.09 14.52
CA PRO A 182 -12.45 -13.22 14.14
C PRO A 182 -13.11 -12.97 12.76
N PRO A 183 -13.48 -14.04 12.02
CA PRO A 183 -14.06 -13.95 10.68
C PRO A 183 -15.18 -12.91 10.52
N ALA A 184 -16.12 -12.86 11.45
CA ALA A 184 -17.23 -11.90 11.42
C ALA A 184 -16.78 -10.43 11.49
N LEU A 185 -15.78 -10.11 12.32
CA LEU A 185 -15.22 -8.76 12.37
C LEU A 185 -14.38 -8.46 11.13
N ALA A 186 -13.62 -9.43 10.63
CA ALA A 186 -12.86 -9.26 9.38
C ALA A 186 -13.78 -8.95 8.20
N TRP A 187 -14.94 -9.59 8.11
CA TRP A 187 -15.96 -9.26 7.10
C TRP A 187 -16.45 -7.82 7.23
N LEU A 188 -16.86 -7.40 8.44
CA LEU A 188 -17.31 -6.02 8.68
C LEU A 188 -16.23 -5.01 8.29
N TRP A 189 -14.97 -5.25 8.66
CA TRP A 189 -13.84 -4.39 8.28
C TRP A 189 -13.68 -4.26 6.77
N ARG A 190 -13.90 -5.34 6.00
CA ARG A 190 -13.92 -5.28 4.54
C ARG A 190 -15.12 -4.53 3.98
N LEU A 191 -16.26 -4.49 4.67
CA LEU A 191 -17.41 -3.70 4.22
C LEU A 191 -17.23 -2.19 4.42
N VAL A 192 -16.34 -1.80 5.34
CA VAL A 192 -16.14 -0.40 5.73
C VAL A 192 -14.69 0.06 5.58
N VAL A 193 -13.90 -0.55 4.68
CA VAL A 193 -12.45 -0.31 4.56
C VAL A 193 -12.13 1.18 4.72
N PRO A 194 -11.44 1.58 5.81
CA PRO A 194 -11.23 2.98 6.10
C PRO A 194 -10.17 3.55 5.15
N ARG A 195 -10.41 4.78 4.67
CA ARG A 195 -9.38 5.55 3.99
C ARG A 195 -8.31 5.98 5.00
N GLY A 196 -7.05 5.80 4.64
CA GLY A 196 -5.93 6.24 5.48
C GLY A 196 -5.88 7.76 5.60
N PHE A 197 -5.40 8.27 6.74
CA PHE A 197 -5.24 9.71 7.00
C PHE A 197 -4.41 10.46 5.92
N SER A 198 -3.48 9.76 5.26
CA SER A 198 -2.64 10.31 4.18
C SER A 198 -3.19 10.06 2.76
N ASN A 199 -4.48 9.75 2.62
CA ASN A 199 -5.07 9.50 1.31
C ASN A 199 -5.29 10.83 0.55
N PRO A 200 -4.66 11.03 -0.62
CA PRO A 200 -4.76 12.29 -1.38
C PRO A 200 -6.16 12.51 -1.99
N SER A 201 -7.02 11.49 -2.02
CA SER A 201 -8.41 11.57 -2.48
C SER A 201 -9.39 11.97 -1.37
N ILE A 202 -8.92 12.38 -0.19
CA ILE A 202 -9.75 13.00 0.84
C ILE A 202 -10.02 14.44 0.42
N VAL A 203 -11.08 14.63 -0.36
CA VAL A 203 -11.69 15.94 -0.63
C VAL A 203 -12.60 16.37 0.53
N ASP A 204 -12.84 15.46 1.50
CA ASP A 204 -13.86 15.64 2.52
C ASP A 204 -13.27 16.00 3.90
N THR A 205 -14.01 16.88 4.57
CA THR A 205 -13.60 17.60 5.77
C THR A 205 -13.46 16.71 7.00
N GLY A 206 -12.22 16.37 7.38
CA GLY A 206 -11.80 16.14 8.76
C GLY A 206 -12.30 14.86 9.49
N THR A 207 -13.03 13.96 8.84
CA THR A 207 -13.53 12.71 9.45
C THR A 207 -13.03 11.46 8.72
N MET A 208 -12.96 10.31 9.41
CA MET A 208 -12.60 9.04 8.79
C MET A 208 -13.70 8.66 7.79
N SER A 209 -13.32 8.53 6.52
CA SER A 209 -14.21 8.09 5.44
C SER A 209 -13.91 6.64 5.07
N SER A 210 -14.89 5.95 4.48
CA SER A 210 -14.76 4.58 4.00
C SER A 210 -14.71 4.55 2.47
N GLU A 211 -13.95 3.61 1.89
CA GLU A 211 -14.07 3.29 0.47
C GLU A 211 -15.34 2.50 0.14
N GLY A 212 -16.00 1.94 1.15
CA GLY A 212 -17.19 1.10 1.02
C GLY A 212 -16.86 -0.39 1.03
N VAL A 213 -17.62 -1.15 0.26
CA VAL A 213 -17.51 -2.62 0.19
C VAL A 213 -16.23 -3.03 -0.53
N GLY A 214 -15.26 -3.49 0.24
CA GLY A 214 -13.89 -3.70 -0.21
C GLY A 214 -13.13 -2.40 -0.46
N SER A 215 -11.85 -2.51 -0.76
CA SER A 215 -11.01 -1.38 -1.21
C SER A 215 -11.18 -1.07 -2.71
N TYR A 216 -12.22 -1.63 -3.34
CA TYR A 216 -12.39 -1.60 -4.79
C TYR A 216 -13.82 -1.20 -5.22
N TRP A 217 -14.65 -0.74 -4.28
CA TRP A 217 -16.03 -0.33 -4.59
C TRP A 217 -16.14 0.71 -5.71
N PRO A 218 -15.31 1.78 -5.78
CA PRO A 218 -15.37 2.74 -6.88
C PRO A 218 -15.18 2.14 -8.28
N PHE A 219 -14.61 0.93 -8.37
CA PHE A 219 -14.30 0.23 -9.61
C PHE A 219 -15.24 -0.96 -9.86
N SER A 220 -16.11 -1.28 -8.90
CA SER A 220 -17.05 -2.39 -9.02
C SER A 220 -18.26 -2.00 -9.85
N THR A 221 -18.63 -2.86 -10.79
CA THR A 221 -19.94 -2.78 -11.44
C THR A 221 -20.98 -3.53 -10.62
N GLY A 222 -22.27 -3.19 -10.80
CA GLY A 222 -23.37 -3.88 -10.13
C GLY A 222 -23.75 -3.30 -8.76
N LYS A 223 -24.18 -4.15 -7.83
CA LYS A 223 -24.74 -3.74 -6.53
C LYS A 223 -23.75 -4.03 -5.39
N GLN A 224 -23.67 -3.12 -4.42
CA GLN A 224 -22.85 -3.28 -3.20
C GLN A 224 -23.16 -4.58 -2.46
N ILE A 225 -24.44 -4.96 -2.39
CA ILE A 225 -24.86 -6.17 -1.68
C ILE A 225 -24.29 -7.46 -2.30
N GLU A 226 -24.15 -7.51 -3.62
CA GLU A 226 -23.57 -8.67 -4.30
C GLU A 226 -22.08 -8.80 -3.98
N GLN A 227 -21.37 -7.68 -3.98
CA GLN A 227 -19.95 -7.63 -3.59
C GLN A 227 -19.76 -8.01 -2.11
N ALA A 228 -20.64 -7.52 -1.22
CA ALA A 228 -20.62 -7.85 0.20
C ALA A 228 -20.83 -9.35 0.45
N ASN A 229 -21.76 -9.96 -0.30
CA ASN A 229 -22.04 -11.39 -0.26
C ASN A 229 -20.88 -12.23 -0.82
N LEU A 230 -20.19 -11.76 -1.87
CA LEU A 230 -18.98 -12.42 -2.37
C LEU A 230 -17.88 -12.48 -1.31
N LEU A 231 -17.64 -11.37 -0.61
CA LEU A 231 -16.67 -11.31 0.48
C LEU A 231 -17.07 -12.16 1.69
N LEU A 232 -18.38 -12.29 1.96
CA LEU A 232 -18.89 -13.18 3.00
C LEU A 232 -18.66 -14.65 2.64
N ARG A 233 -18.99 -15.06 1.41
CA ARG A 233 -18.76 -16.42 0.94
C ARG A 233 -17.30 -16.84 1.05
N GLN A 234 -16.35 -15.96 0.70
CA GLN A 234 -14.90 -16.22 0.89
C GLN A 234 -14.47 -16.48 2.35
N ILE A 235 -15.32 -16.18 3.33
CA ILE A 235 -15.05 -16.38 4.75
C ILE A 235 -15.78 -17.62 5.27
N GLU A 236 -16.96 -17.94 4.72
CA GLU A 236 -17.79 -19.07 5.11
C GLU A 236 -17.42 -20.38 4.39
N GLU A 237 -16.96 -20.28 3.15
CA GLU A 237 -16.57 -21.35 2.23
C GLU A 237 -15.05 -21.44 2.10
#